data_AF-A0ABD5Q9B1-F1
#
_entry.id   AF-A0ABD5Q9B1-F1
#
_cell.length_a   1.000
_cell.length_b   1.000
_cell.length_c   1.000
_cell.angle_alpha   90.00
_cell.angle_beta   90.00
_cell.angle_gamma   90.00
#
_symmetry.space_group_name_H-M   'P 1'
#
loop_
_entity.id
_entity.type
_entity.pdbx_description
1 polymer ?
#
loop_
_entity_poly.entity_id
_entity_poly.type
_entity_poly.pdbx_seq_one_letter_code
_entity_poly.pdbx_strand_id
1 'polypeptide(L)'
;MSPKLVEDIADDTETEVHERNVYRLSTNQRILLEIVRESGEIAAGELYDEYEQRVGNPKSKPTRRRYLQSLERYELVEQFGRTRGTCYRYPSLQGRDISIAGTTPKL
;
A
#
# COMPACT_ATOMS: atom_id res chain seq x y z
N MET A 1 0.49 42.31 14.33
CA MET A 1 -0.27 41.07 14.09
C MET A 1 0.54 40.20 13.14
N SER A 2 0.85 38.97 13.52
CA SER A 2 1.73 38.07 12.77
C SER A 2 0.95 37.32 11.69
N PRO A 3 1.45 37.21 10.45
CA PRO A 3 0.92 36.27 9.48
C PRO A 3 1.56 34.91 9.74
N LYS A 4 0.75 33.90 10.07
CA LYS A 4 1.16 32.50 10.06
C LYS A 4 0.07 31.67 9.42
N LEU A 5 0.19 31.48 8.11
CA LEU A 5 -0.51 30.47 7.33
C LEU A 5 0.55 29.68 6.58
N VAL A 6 1.19 28.74 7.28
CA VAL A 6 2.04 27.74 6.65
C VAL A 6 1.93 26.49 7.51
N GLU A 7 1.02 25.58 7.16
CA GLU A 7 0.96 24.15 7.53
C GLU A 7 -0.43 23.63 7.15
N ASP A 8 -0.68 23.31 5.87
CA ASP A 8 -1.73 22.35 5.45
C ASP A 8 -1.75 22.11 3.93
N ILE A 9 -0.61 21.78 3.31
CA ILE A 9 -0.59 21.42 1.87
C ILE A 9 0.12 20.06 1.63
N ALA A 10 0.70 19.45 2.66
CA ALA A 10 1.39 18.16 2.52
C ALA A 10 0.44 16.95 2.59
N ASP A 11 -0.67 17.03 3.35
CA ASP A 11 -1.59 15.90 3.55
C ASP A 11 -2.56 15.65 2.38
N ASP A 12 -2.94 16.69 1.64
CA ASP A 12 -3.85 16.54 0.48
C ASP A 12 -3.16 15.83 -0.69
N THR A 13 -1.86 16.05 -0.88
CA THR A 13 -1.17 15.54 -2.09
C THR A 13 -0.96 14.02 -2.05
N GLU A 14 -0.56 13.46 -0.90
CA GLU A 14 -0.30 12.01 -0.78
C GLU A 14 -1.61 11.20 -0.71
N THR A 15 -2.62 11.72 0.01
CA THR A 15 -3.95 11.10 0.09
C THR A 15 -4.62 11.06 -1.28
N GLU A 16 -4.59 12.16 -2.04
CA GLU A 16 -5.14 12.20 -3.41
C GLU A 16 -4.45 11.21 -4.36
N VAL A 17 -3.13 11.05 -4.26
CA VAL A 17 -2.39 10.09 -5.11
C VAL A 17 -2.74 8.65 -4.73
N HIS A 18 -2.87 8.35 -3.44
CA HIS A 18 -3.28 7.04 -2.95
C HIS A 18 -4.68 6.68 -3.46
N GLU A 19 -5.65 7.58 -3.33
CA GLU A 19 -7.02 7.38 -3.80
C GLU A 19 -7.10 7.22 -5.33
N ARG A 20 -6.33 8.01 -6.08
CA ARG A 20 -6.22 7.85 -7.55
C ARG A 20 -5.63 6.50 -7.95
N ASN A 21 -4.66 5.98 -7.20
CA ASN A 21 -4.08 4.66 -7.44
C ASN A 21 -5.10 3.54 -7.16
N VAL A 22 -5.87 3.65 -6.08
CA VAL A 22 -6.97 2.72 -5.75
C VAL A 22 -8.05 2.74 -6.83
N TYR A 23 -8.37 3.91 -7.39
CA TYR A 23 -9.36 4.02 -8.47
C TYR A 23 -9.00 3.19 -9.70
N ARG A 24 -7.70 3.09 -10.03
CA ARG A 24 -7.19 2.32 -11.18
C ARG A 24 -7.20 0.80 -10.99
N LEU A 25 -7.50 0.31 -9.79
CA LEU A 25 -7.47 -1.11 -9.49
C LEU A 25 -8.65 -1.85 -10.11
N SER A 26 -8.33 -2.98 -10.76
CA SER A 26 -9.33 -3.99 -11.12
C SER A 26 -9.97 -4.61 -9.88
N THR A 27 -11.14 -5.22 -10.03
CA THR A 27 -11.85 -5.92 -8.96
C THR A 27 -10.97 -6.93 -8.21
N ASN A 28 -10.15 -7.68 -8.95
CA ASN A 28 -9.26 -8.69 -8.34
C ASN A 28 -8.12 -8.06 -7.53
N GLN A 29 -7.59 -6.91 -7.97
CA GLN A 29 -6.59 -6.18 -7.21
C GLN A 29 -7.17 -5.61 -5.91
N ARG A 30 -8.41 -5.09 -5.96
CA ARG A 30 -9.10 -4.58 -4.76
C ARG A 30 -9.32 -5.67 -3.72
N ILE A 31 -9.73 -6.87 -4.15
CA ILE A 31 -9.92 -8.01 -3.24
C ILE A 31 -8.60 -8.42 -2.59
N LEU A 32 -7.50 -8.51 -3.37
CA LEU A 32 -6.18 -8.82 -2.80
C LEU A 32 -5.72 -7.77 -1.80
N LEU A 33 -5.90 -6.48 -2.12
CA LEU A 33 -5.59 -5.38 -1.20
C LEU A 33 -6.40 -5.47 0.09
N GLU A 34 -7.70 -5.75 -0.02
CA GLU A 34 -8.59 -5.88 1.13
C GLU A 34 -8.15 -7.00 2.08
N ILE A 35 -7.82 -8.19 1.54
CA ILE A 35 -7.34 -9.32 2.35
C ILE A 35 -6.07 -8.94 3.12
N VAL A 36 -5.12 -8.27 2.46
CA VAL A 36 -3.89 -7.80 3.12
C VAL A 36 -4.20 -6.75 4.18
N ARG A 37 -5.13 -5.83 3.92
CA ARG A 37 -5.55 -4.79 4.87
C ARG A 37 -6.23 -5.37 6.11
N GLU A 38 -7.15 -6.32 5.92
CA GLU A 38 -7.85 -7.00 7.02
C GLU A 38 -6.90 -7.84 7.89
N SER A 39 -5.90 -8.47 7.25
CA SER A 39 -4.92 -9.32 7.95
C SER A 39 -3.80 -8.50 8.60
N GLY A 40 -3.56 -7.27 8.13
CA GLY A 40 -2.40 -6.43 8.46
C GLY A 40 -1.12 -6.95 7.81
N GLU A 41 -0.80 -8.21 8.07
CA GLU A 41 0.30 -8.99 7.50
C GLU A 41 -0.20 -10.40 7.16
N ILE A 42 0.19 -10.93 6.00
CA ILE A 42 -0.27 -12.25 5.54
C ILE A 42 0.78 -12.96 4.68
N ALA A 43 0.92 -14.27 4.87
CA ALA A 43 1.79 -15.08 4.02
C ALA A 43 1.20 -15.23 2.61
N ALA A 44 2.06 -15.33 1.59
CA ALA A 44 1.61 -15.41 0.20
C ALA A 44 0.70 -16.61 -0.07
N GLY A 45 0.90 -17.74 0.62
CA GLY A 45 0.03 -18.92 0.51
C GLY A 45 -1.37 -18.63 1.04
N GLU A 46 -1.46 -18.15 2.28
CA GLU A 46 -2.73 -17.81 2.94
C GLU A 46 -3.49 -16.74 2.16
N LEU A 47 -2.79 -15.71 1.66
CA LEU A 47 -3.38 -14.68 0.79
C LEU A 47 -4.03 -15.28 -0.46
N TYR A 48 -3.40 -16.28 -1.07
CA TYR A 48 -3.92 -16.93 -2.26
C TYR A 48 -5.16 -17.78 -1.96
N ASP A 49 -5.17 -18.45 -0.82
CA ASP A 49 -6.27 -19.30 -0.37
C ASP A 49 -7.49 -18.42 -0.02
N GLU A 50 -7.30 -17.35 0.75
CA GLU A 50 -8.35 -16.37 1.07
C GLU A 50 -8.93 -15.71 -0.18
N TYR A 51 -8.08 -15.37 -1.15
CA TYR A 51 -8.54 -14.83 -2.43
C TYR A 51 -9.40 -15.84 -3.20
N GLU A 52 -9.02 -17.12 -3.22
CA GLU A 52 -9.79 -18.17 -3.90
C GLU A 52 -11.14 -18.43 -3.24
N GLN A 53 -11.23 -18.28 -1.91
CA GLN A 53 -12.50 -18.36 -1.19
C GLN A 53 -13.46 -17.20 -1.51
N ARG A 54 -12.93 -16.00 -1.77
CA ARG A 54 -13.74 -14.79 -2.04
C ARG A 54 -14.14 -14.63 -3.51
N VAL A 55 -13.52 -15.36 -4.43
CA VAL A 55 -13.70 -15.17 -5.89
C VAL A 55 -14.17 -16.45 -6.56
N GLY A 56 -15.38 -16.42 -7.15
CA GLY A 56 -15.95 -17.59 -7.84
C GLY A 56 -15.21 -18.05 -9.11
N ASN A 57 -14.39 -17.20 -9.73
CA ASN A 57 -13.51 -17.57 -10.86
C ASN A 57 -12.10 -17.01 -10.64
N PRO A 58 -11.29 -17.68 -9.81
CA PRO A 58 -10.01 -17.14 -9.35
C PRO A 58 -9.01 -17.03 -10.50
N LYS A 59 -8.21 -15.96 -10.48
CA LYS A 59 -7.14 -15.79 -11.44
C LYS A 59 -5.97 -16.73 -11.14
N SER A 60 -5.27 -17.11 -12.21
CA SER A 60 -4.07 -17.94 -12.11
C SER A 60 -3.02 -17.33 -11.17
N LYS A 61 -2.20 -18.18 -10.55
CA LYS A 61 -1.10 -17.75 -9.67
C LYS A 61 -0.15 -16.72 -10.32
N PRO A 62 0.29 -16.88 -11.59
CA PRO A 62 1.08 -15.85 -12.27
C PRO A 62 0.35 -14.50 -12.40
N THR A 63 -0.96 -14.51 -12.68
CA THR A 63 -1.78 -13.30 -12.75
C THR A 63 -1.90 -12.61 -11.40
N ARG A 64 -2.16 -13.37 -10.33
CA ARG A 64 -2.24 -12.84 -8.95
C ARG A 64 -0.92 -12.20 -8.52
N ARG A 65 0.22 -12.82 -8.85
CA ARG A 65 1.55 -12.24 -8.61
C ARG A 65 1.75 -10.93 -9.35
N ARG A 66 1.34 -10.83 -10.63
CA ARG A 66 1.39 -9.57 -11.38
C ARG A 66 0.54 -8.48 -10.71
N TYR A 67 -0.64 -8.84 -10.20
CA TYR A 67 -1.48 -7.91 -9.45
C TYR A 67 -0.80 -7.42 -8.17
N LEU A 68 -0.18 -8.30 -7.39
CA LEU A 68 0.55 -7.93 -6.17
C LEU A 68 1.76 -7.04 -6.48
N GLN A 69 2.49 -7.31 -7.57
CA GLN A 69 3.56 -6.42 -8.05
C GLN A 69 3.03 -5.04 -8.48
N SER A 70 1.82 -4.95 -9.04
CA SER A 70 1.19 -3.66 -9.33
C SER A 70 0.81 -2.92 -8.05
N LEU A 71 0.25 -3.62 -7.06
CA LEU A 71 -0.11 -3.03 -5.77
C LEU A 71 1.14 -2.52 -5.03
N GLU A 72 2.24 -3.27 -5.07
CA GLU A 72 3.53 -2.86 -4.51
C GLU A 72 4.09 -1.63 -5.23
N ARG A 73 4.04 -1.60 -6.57
CA ARG A 73 4.46 -0.43 -7.36
C ARG A 73 3.65 0.83 -7.04
N TYR A 74 2.39 0.67 -6.67
CA TYR A 74 1.52 1.77 -6.25
C TYR A 74 1.62 2.07 -4.75
N GLU A 75 2.54 1.41 -4.05
CA GLU A 75 2.76 1.56 -2.62
C GLU A 75 1.50 1.26 -1.78
N LEU A 76 0.65 0.35 -2.27
CA LEU A 76 -0.59 -0.08 -1.61
C LEU A 76 -0.39 -1.34 -0.75
N VAL A 77 0.68 -2.09 -1.03
CA VAL A 77 1.15 -3.23 -0.22
C VAL A 77 2.67 -3.23 -0.20
N GLU A 78 3.27 -3.80 0.83
CA GLU A 78 4.70 -4.05 0.88
C GLU A 78 4.95 -5.56 0.84
N GLN A 79 5.87 -6.00 -0.02
CA GLN A 79 6.32 -7.38 -0.06
C GLN A 79 7.62 -7.53 0.74
N PHE A 80 7.71 -8.57 1.55
CA PHE A 80 8.95 -8.92 2.25
C PHE A 80 9.14 -10.44 2.36
N GLY A 81 10.32 -10.83 2.85
CA GLY A 81 10.75 -12.22 2.87
C GLY A 81 11.18 -12.76 1.50
N ARG A 82 11.62 -14.02 1.44
CA ARG A 82 12.20 -14.63 0.24
C ARG A 82 11.54 -15.96 -0.11
N THR A 83 11.27 -16.15 -1.39
CA THR A 83 10.83 -17.44 -1.99
C THR A 83 9.57 -18.02 -1.33
N ARG A 84 9.71 -19.00 -0.42
CA ARG A 84 8.61 -19.64 0.31
C ARG A 84 8.13 -18.80 1.50
N GLY A 85 8.99 -17.97 2.09
CA GLY A 85 8.62 -17.06 3.18
C GLY A 85 8.20 -15.68 2.70
N THR A 86 7.60 -15.58 1.51
CA THR A 86 7.10 -14.30 1.01
C THR A 86 5.82 -13.93 1.74
N CYS A 87 5.80 -12.73 2.29
CA CYS A 87 4.66 -12.15 2.99
C CYS A 87 4.33 -10.77 2.39
N TYR A 88 3.10 -10.33 2.63
CA TYR A 88 2.58 -9.03 2.24
C TYR A 88 2.00 -8.33 3.46
N ARG A 89 2.19 -7.02 3.55
CA ARG A 89 1.57 -6.20 4.60
C ARG A 89 0.99 -4.92 4.03
N TYR A 90 -0.02 -4.40 4.72
CA TYR A 90 -0.53 -3.06 4.43
C TYR A 90 0.48 -2.02 4.95
N PRO A 91 0.89 -1.04 4.12
CA PRO A 91 1.80 0.00 4.57
C PRO A 91 1.08 0.83 5.64
N SER A 92 1.60 0.82 6.87
CA SER A 92 1.19 1.76 7.89
C SER A 92 1.62 3.15 7.42
N LEU A 93 0.66 3.99 7.02
CA LEU A 93 0.90 5.39 6.63
C LEU A 93 1.56 6.22 7.75
N GLN A 94 1.60 5.69 8.98
CA GLN A 94 2.35 6.23 10.10
C GLN A 94 3.80 5.78 10.05
N GLY A 95 4.68 6.59 9.44
CA GLY A 95 6.13 6.43 9.64
C GLY A 95 7.03 6.58 8.42
N ARG A 96 6.56 7.13 7.29
CA ARG A 96 7.51 7.79 6.38
C ARG A 96 7.94 9.07 7.07
N ASP A 97 9.02 8.94 7.83
CA ASP A 97 9.76 10.02 8.46
C ASP A 97 10.02 11.09 7.38
N ILE A 98 9.14 12.09 7.30
CA ILE A 98 9.44 13.35 6.63
C ILE A 98 10.50 14.01 7.51
N SER A 99 11.75 13.56 7.34
CA SER A 99 12.93 14.29 7.74
C SER A 99 12.98 15.57 6.91
N ILE A 100 12.14 16.53 7.27
CA ILE A 100 12.38 17.94 7.02
C ILE A 100 13.51 18.29 7.96
N ALA A 101 14.74 17.98 7.51
CA ALA A 101 15.95 18.46 8.13
C ALA A 101 15.80 19.97 8.27
N GLY A 102 15.56 20.41 9.50
CA GLY A 102 15.60 21.80 9.88
C GLY A 102 16.94 22.36 9.43
N THR A 103 16.89 23.18 8.38
CA THR A 103 17.95 24.15 8.13
C THR A 103 17.85 25.16 9.24
N THR A 104 18.55 24.89 10.34
CA THR A 104 18.96 25.93 11.27
C THR A 104 19.88 26.89 10.51
N PRO A 105 19.54 28.18 10.35
CA PRO A 105 20.55 29.15 9.97
C PRO A 105 21.52 29.27 11.14
N LYS A 106 22.81 28.99 10.87
CA LYS A 106 23.90 29.33 11.78
C LYS A 106 23.90 30.86 11.99
N LEU A 107 24.03 31.23 13.27
CA LEU A 107 24.28 32.59 13.76
C LEU A 107 25.44 33.27 13.04
#